data_AF-A0A7W1HYP7-F1
#
_entry.id   AF-A0A7W1HYP7-F1
#
_cell.length_a   1.000
_cell.length_b   1.000
_cell.length_c   1.000
_cell.angle_alpha   90.00
_cell.angle_beta   90.00
_cell.angle_gamma   90.00
#
_symmetry.space_group_name_H-M   'P 1'
#
loop_
_entity.id
_entity.type
_entity.pdbx_description
1 polymer ?
#
loop_
_entity_poly.entity_id
_entity_poly.type
_entity_poly.pdbx_seq_one_letter_code
_entity_poly.pdbx_strand_id
1 'polypeptide(L)' 'MPAFTAFGILLILTGLAGLSFGTYALLRGGRGQQGRIGPIPERGVHLIAGARMLLVGALCLAAGIYLLLI' A
#
# COMPACT_ATOMS: atom_id res chain seq x y z
N MET A 1 -4.08 -22.61 15.25
CA MET A 1 -5.52 -22.38 14.98
C MET A 1 -5.69 -21.93 13.54
N PRO A 2 -6.45 -22.65 12.69
CA PRO A 2 -6.47 -22.44 11.24
C PRO A 2 -6.93 -21.04 10.82
N ALA A 3 -7.78 -20.39 11.62
CA ALA A 3 -8.22 -19.01 11.41
C ALA A 3 -7.07 -18.00 11.42
N PHE A 4 -6.08 -18.16 12.31
CA PHE A 4 -4.92 -17.26 12.36
C PHE A 4 -4.04 -17.43 11.12
N THR A 5 -3.82 -18.66 10.66
CA THR A 5 -3.07 -18.91 9.43
C THR A 5 -3.75 -18.27 8.21
N ALA A 6 -5.08 -18.43 8.08
CA ALA A 6 -5.84 -17.82 7.01
C ALA A 6 -5.77 -16.27 7.05
N PHE A 7 -5.94 -15.67 8.23
CA PHE A 7 -5.82 -14.22 8.40
C PHE A 7 -4.39 -13.72 8.10
N GLY A 8 -3.37 -14.46 8.51
CA GLY A 8 -1.97 -14.13 8.27
C GLY A 8 -1.65 -14.10 6.77
N ILE A 9 -2.14 -15.09 6.04
CA ILE A 9 -2.02 -15.14 4.57
C ILE A 9 -2.73 -13.96 3.92
N LEU A 10 -3.97 -13.66 4.31
CA LEU A 10 -4.72 -12.52 3.77
C LEU A 10 -4.00 -11.18 4.02
N LEU A 11 -3.43 -11.02 5.21
CA LEU A 11 -2.66 -9.84 5.58
C LEU A 11 -1.38 -9.71 4.76
N ILE A 12 -0.66 -10.80 4.52
CA ILE A 12 0.52 -10.82 3.64
C ILE A 12 0.15 -10.44 2.21
N LEU A 13 -0.91 -11.04 1.65
CA LEU A 13 -1.36 -10.73 0.28
C LEU A 13 -1.78 -9.28 0.14
N THR A 14 -2.54 -8.77 1.11
CA THR A 14 -2.94 -7.35 1.17
C THR A 14 -1.71 -6.45 1.30
N GLY A 15 -0.74 -6.84 2.12
CA GLY A 15 0.50 -6.13 2.32
C GLY A 15 1.33 -6.02 1.04
N LEU A 16 1.50 -7.13 0.32
CA LEU A 16 2.17 -7.19 -0.97
C LEU A 16 1.46 -6.33 -2.02
N ALA A 17 0.14 -6.38 -2.09
CA ALA A 17 -0.64 -5.54 -2.98
C ALA A 17 -0.43 -4.05 -2.64
N GLY A 18 -0.56 -3.67 -1.37
CA GLY A 18 -0.37 -2.30 -0.90
C GLY A 18 1.04 -1.77 -1.18
N LEU A 19 2.07 -2.58 -0.95
CA LEU A 19 3.45 -2.23 -1.28
C LEU A 19 3.65 -2.02 -2.78
N SER A 20 3.12 -2.92 -3.61
CA SER A 20 3.24 -2.87 -5.07
C SER A 20 2.53 -1.65 -5.66
N PHE A 21 1.28 -1.42 -5.28
CA PHE A 21 0.51 -0.26 -5.75
C PHE A 21 1.07 1.05 -5.18
N GLY A 22 1.53 1.06 -3.93
CA GLY A 22 2.16 2.21 -3.30
C GLY A 22 3.45 2.62 -4.03
N THR A 23 4.35 1.67 -4.29
CA THR A 23 5.58 1.95 -5.08
C THR A 23 5.25 2.38 -6.49
N TYR A 24 4.29 1.74 -7.15
CA TYR A 24 3.85 2.14 -8.49
C TYR A 24 3.33 3.59 -8.51
N ALA A 25 2.48 3.96 -7.55
CA ALA A 25 1.93 5.31 -7.43
C ALA A 25 3.01 6.37 -7.15
N LEU A 26 4.02 6.05 -6.33
CA LEU A 26 5.15 6.97 -6.07
C LEU A 26 6.02 7.17 -7.32
N LEU A 27 6.31 6.09 -8.06
CA LEU A 27 7.24 6.14 -9.18
C LEU A 27 6.60 6.69 -10.46
N ARG A 28 5.34 6.34 -10.73
CA ARG A 28 4.65 6.63 -11.99
C ARG A 28 3.39 7.48 -11.83
N GLY A 29 2.84 7.60 -10.63
CA GLY A 29 1.59 8.32 -10.41
C GLY A 29 1.67 9.79 -10.80
N GLY A 30 0.65 10.25 -11.53
CA GLY A 30 0.54 11.63 -12.02
C GLY A 30 1.64 12.07 -13.00
N ARG A 31 2.46 11.18 -13.56
CA ARG A 31 3.37 11.55 -14.67
C ARG A 31 2.57 11.84 -15.93
N GLY A 32 2.80 13.02 -16.51
CA GLY A 32 2.13 13.46 -17.73
C GLY A 32 0.69 13.93 -17.56
N GLN A 33 0.15 13.94 -16.33
CA GLN A 33 -1.17 14.49 -16.06
C GLN A 33 -1.08 15.95 -15.64
N GLN A 34 -1.90 16.80 -16.26
CA GLN A 34 -1.93 18.25 -16.03
C GLN A 34 -3.05 18.68 -15.05
N GLY A 35 -3.74 17.73 -14.41
CA GLY A 35 -4.77 18.04 -13.42
C GLY A 35 -4.20 18.61 -12.13
N ARG A 36 -5.05 19.33 -11.42
CA ARG A 36 -4.79 19.88 -10.09
C ARG A 36 -6.03 19.69 -9.23
N ILE A 37 -5.82 19.28 -7.99
CA ILE A 37 -6.87 19.28 -6.96
C ILE A 37 -6.51 20.41 -5.99
N GLY A 38 -7.16 21.56 -6.17
CA GLY A 38 -6.83 22.78 -5.43
C GLY A 38 -5.37 23.24 -5.64
N PRO A 39 -4.60 23.52 -4.58
CA PRO A 39 -3.21 23.96 -4.70
C PRO A 39 -2.23 22.80 -5.01
N ILE A 40 -2.68 21.55 -4.98
CA ILE A 40 -1.82 20.37 -5.09
C ILE A 40 -1.81 19.87 -6.54
N PRO A 41 -0.62 19.66 -7.15
CA PRO A 41 -0.53 19.01 -8.45
C PRO A 41 -1.02 17.56 -8.35
N GLU A 42 -1.61 17.03 -9.40
CA GLU A 42 -2.11 15.65 -9.44
C GLU A 42 -1.04 14.59 -9.12
N ARG A 43 0.23 14.90 -9.43
CA ARG A 43 1.39 14.12 -8.98
C ARG A 43 1.54 14.08 -7.46
N GLY A 44 1.28 15.18 -6.76
CA GLY A 44 1.30 15.25 -5.30
C GLY A 44 0.21 14.38 -4.67
N VAL A 45 -0.98 14.34 -5.28
CA VAL A 45 -2.07 13.47 -4.83
C VAL A 45 -1.69 12.00 -4.95
N HIS A 46 -1.10 11.61 -6.08
CA HIS A 46 -0.63 10.23 -6.29
C HIS A 46 0.53 9.86 -5.35
N LEU A 47 1.41 10.81 -5.02
CA LEU A 47 2.46 10.61 -4.03
C LEU A 47 1.88 10.32 -2.64
N ILE A 48 0.91 11.12 -2.20
CA ILE A 48 0.25 10.95 -0.89
C ILE A 48 -0.53 9.63 -0.85
N ALA A 49 -1.28 9.33 -1.91
CA ALA A 49 -1.99 8.06 -2.04
C ALA A 49 -1.02 6.87 -2.01
N GLY A 50 0.09 6.95 -2.75
CA GLY A 50 1.12 5.94 -2.78
C GLY A 50 1.81 5.75 -1.43
N ALA A 51 2.14 6.83 -0.73
CA ALA A 51 2.71 6.79 0.61
C ALA A 51 1.77 6.13 1.62
N ARG A 52 0.47 6.47 1.59
CA ARG A 52 -0.54 5.82 2.43
C ARG A 52 -0.64 4.32 2.14
N MET A 53 -0.64 3.94 0.87
CA MET A 53 -0.68 2.53 0.47
C MET A 53 0.58 1.76 0.90
N LEU A 54 1.77 2.37 0.83
CA LEU A 54 2.99 1.75 1.36
C LEU A 54 2.92 1.53 2.87
N LEU A 55 2.47 2.53 3.62
CA LEU A 55 2.38 2.47 5.08
C LEU A 55 1.44 1.35 5.53
N VAL A 56 0.23 1.31 4.96
CA VAL A 56 -0.75 0.25 5.24
C VAL A 56 -0.25 -1.11 4.76
N GLY A 57 0.35 -1.16 3.56
CA GLY A 57 0.91 -2.40 3.01
C GLY A 57 2.01 -3.00 3.89
N ALA A 58 2.94 -2.18 4.37
CA ALA A 58 4.00 -2.60 5.27
C ALA A 58 3.45 -3.11 6.62
N LEU A 59 2.45 -2.42 7.19
CA LEU A 59 1.79 -2.84 8.43
C LEU A 59 1.06 -4.18 8.26
N CYS A 60 0.31 -4.36 7.17
CA CYS A 60 -0.37 -5.62 6.88
C CYS A 60 0.65 -6.76 6.68
N LEU A 61 1.75 -6.51 5.98
CA LEU A 61 2.77 -7.52 5.77
C LEU A 61 3.46 -7.93 7.08
N ALA A 62 3.83 -6.95 7.92
CA ALA A 62 4.41 -7.21 9.23
C ALA A 62 3.45 -7.97 10.16
N ALA A 63 2.17 -7.55 10.21
CA ALA A 63 1.15 -8.21 11.00
C ALA A 63 0.88 -9.65 10.52
N GLY A 64 0.84 -9.87 9.21
CA GLY A 64 0.63 -11.19 8.64
C GLY A 64 1.80 -12.14 8.90
N ILE A 65 3.03 -11.66 8.80
CA ILE A 65 4.23 -12.43 9.18
C ILE A 65 4.20 -12.76 10.67
N TYR A 66 3.91 -11.77 11.53
CA TYR A 66 3.80 -12.00 12.97
C TYR A 66 2.75 -13.08 13.29
N LEU A 67 1.59 -13.03 12.64
CA LEU A 67 0.51 -13.99 12.84
C LEU A 67 0.85 -15.42 12.39
N LEU A 68 1.77 -15.58 11.45
CA LEU A 68 2.26 -16.90 11.03
C LEU A 68 3.39 -17.45 11.92
N LEU A 69 4.04 -16.58 12.69
CA LEU A 69 5.14 -16.94 13.59
C LEU A 69 4.67 -17.29 15.01
N ILE A 70 3.42 -16.98 15.36
CA ILE A 70 2.78 -17.32 16.64
C ILE A 70 1.86 -18.55 16.51
#